data_AF-A0A0Q9YHL6-F1
#
_entry.id   AF-A0A0Q9YHL6-F1
#
_cell.length_a   1.000
_cell.length_b   1.000
_cell.length_c   1.000
_cell.angle_alpha   90.00
_cell.angle_beta   90.00
_cell.angle_gamma   90.00
#
_symmetry.space_group_name_H-M   'P 1'
#
loop_
_entity.id
_entity.type
_entity.pdbx_description
1 polymer ?
#
loop_
_entity_poly.entity_id
_entity_poly.type
_entity_poly.pdbx_seq_one_letter_code
_entity_poly.pdbx_strand_id
1 'polypeptide(L)'
;MPYFNLHSFRNTLAALDESLCQSAEEFKAWSQNLGYEGVLTTFYSYGEVQESRQTDILKQLKQPRANKMNTNGVAELAKAIAKEMANQST
;
A
#
# COMPACT_ATOMS: atom_id res chain seq x y z
N MET A 1 25.86 -3.79 29.86
CA MET A 1 25.16 -2.91 28.90
C MET A 1 23.88 -3.61 28.50
N PRO A 2 22.70 -2.96 28.52
CA PRO A 2 21.46 -3.63 28.13
C PRO A 2 21.53 -3.95 26.63
N TYR A 3 21.24 -5.20 26.28
CA TYR A 3 21.26 -5.69 24.91
C TYR A 3 20.14 -5.02 24.12
N PHE A 4 20.46 -4.04 23.27
CA PHE A 4 19.51 -3.49 22.32
C PHE A 4 19.22 -4.55 21.27
N ASN A 5 18.06 -5.19 21.39
CA ASN A 5 17.71 -6.28 20.50
C ASN A 5 17.40 -5.72 19.11
N LEU A 6 18.37 -5.87 18.19
CA LEU A 6 18.24 -5.49 16.78
C LEU A 6 17.00 -6.12 16.11
N HIS A 7 16.46 -7.22 16.67
CA HIS A 7 15.20 -7.81 16.20
C HIS A 7 13.99 -6.91 16.41
N SER A 8 13.87 -6.18 17.54
CA SER A 8 12.68 -5.36 17.79
C SER A 8 12.51 -4.26 16.75
N PHE A 9 13.62 -3.62 16.33
CA PHE A 9 13.62 -2.61 15.28
C PHE A 9 13.25 -3.21 13.91
N ARG A 10 13.80 -4.40 13.58
CA ARG A 10 13.44 -5.11 12.35
C ARG A 10 11.96 -5.51 12.33
N ASN A 11 11.39 -5.92 13.46
CA ASN A 11 9.98 -6.27 13.56
C ASN A 11 9.07 -5.06 13.32
N THR A 12 9.45 -3.88 13.85
CA THR A 12 8.70 -2.65 13.58
C THR A 12 8.72 -2.27 12.09
N LEU A 13 9.86 -2.43 11.42
CA LEU A 13 9.97 -2.18 9.98
C LEU A 13 9.17 -3.18 9.14
N ALA A 14 9.11 -4.45 9.55
CA ALA A 14 8.29 -5.46 8.89
C ALA A 14 6.78 -5.16 9.06
N ALA A 15 6.35 -4.74 10.25
CA ALA A 15 4.96 -4.34 10.48
C ALA A 15 4.57 -3.07 9.69
N LEU A 16 5.52 -2.16 9.48
CA LEU A 16 5.31 -0.96 8.66
C LEU A 16 5.15 -1.32 7.18
N ASP A 17 5.97 -2.25 6.68
CA ASP A 17 5.93 -2.76 5.31
C ASP A 17 4.54 -3.30 4.95
N GLU A 18 3.94 -4.14 5.82
CA GLU A 18 2.57 -4.67 5.63
C GLU A 18 1.49 -3.59 5.41
N SER A 19 1.72 -2.38 5.92
CA SER A 19 0.80 -1.26 5.76
C SER A 19 1.08 -0.38 4.53
N LEU A 20 2.33 -0.33 4.06
CA LEU A 20 2.78 0.56 3.01
C LEU A 20 2.83 -0.13 1.64
N CYS A 21 3.33 -1.36 1.60
CA CYS A 21 3.53 -2.08 0.35
C CYS A 21 2.22 -2.72 -0.12
N GLN A 22 1.83 -2.36 -1.34
CA GLN A 22 0.59 -2.79 -1.98
C GLN A 22 0.82 -3.96 -2.96
N SER A 23 2.09 -4.27 -3.24
CA SER A 23 2.49 -5.36 -4.11
C SER A 23 3.67 -6.15 -3.54
N ALA A 24 3.81 -7.40 -3.99
CA ALA A 24 4.95 -8.25 -3.61
C ALA A 24 6.29 -7.69 -4.11
N GLU A 25 6.28 -6.91 -5.19
CA GLU A 25 7.48 -6.24 -5.73
C GLU A 25 7.90 -5.07 -4.84
N GLU A 26 6.96 -4.26 -4.36
CA GLU A 26 7.23 -3.19 -3.39
C GLU A 26 7.79 -3.75 -2.08
N PHE A 27 7.17 -4.82 -1.57
CA PHE A 27 7.64 -5.54 -0.38
C PHE A 27 9.08 -6.06 -0.57
N LYS A 28 9.37 -6.59 -1.76
CA LYS A 28 10.71 -7.07 -2.11
C LYS A 28 11.74 -5.93 -2.19
N ALA A 29 11.38 -4.80 -2.81
CA ALA A 29 12.24 -3.62 -2.90
C ALA A 29 12.53 -3.01 -1.52
N TRP A 30 11.50 -2.90 -0.67
CA TRP A 30 11.63 -2.43 0.71
C TRP A 30 12.59 -3.31 1.53
N SER A 31 12.40 -4.63 1.44
CA SER A 31 13.25 -5.60 2.13
C SER A 31 14.71 -5.58 1.64
N GLN A 32 14.94 -5.49 0.32
CA GLN A 32 16.28 -5.37 -0.24
C GLN A 32 16.97 -4.06 0.16
N ASN A 33 16.23 -2.95 0.25
CA ASN A 33 16.74 -1.67 0.77
C ASN A 33 17.20 -1.76 2.24
N LEU A 34 16.61 -2.68 3.03
CA LEU A 34 17.03 -2.98 4.41
C LEU A 34 18.15 -4.02 4.50
N GLY A 35 18.74 -4.40 3.36
CA GLY A 35 19.82 -5.38 3.26
C GLY A 35 19.36 -6.82 3.50
N TYR A 36 18.07 -7.12 3.32
CA TYR A 36 17.51 -8.45 3.54
C TYR A 36 17.07 -9.08 2.21
N GLU A 37 17.85 -10.04 1.73
CA GLU A 37 17.57 -10.80 0.48
C GLU A 37 16.58 -11.97 0.71
N GLY A 38 16.40 -12.41 1.96
CA GLY A 38 15.54 -13.52 2.34
C GLY A 38 14.06 -13.17 2.47
N VAL A 39 13.54 -12.23 1.69
CA VAL A 39 12.19 -11.63 1.82
C VAL A 39 11.08 -12.65 2.14
N LEU A 40 11.12 -13.83 1.51
CA LEU A 40 10.19 -14.93 1.75
C LEU A 40 10.25 -15.46 3.19
N THR A 41 11.43 -15.59 3.83
CA THR A 41 11.51 -16.07 5.21
C THR A 41 10.98 -15.04 6.20
N THR A 42 11.11 -13.74 5.93
CA THR A 42 10.43 -12.67 6.70
C THR A 42 8.93 -12.74 6.48
N PHE A 43 8.48 -12.90 5.23
CA PHE A 43 7.06 -13.02 4.93
C PHE A 43 6.42 -14.24 5.62
N TYR A 44 7.11 -15.37 5.68
CA TYR A 44 6.65 -16.56 6.41
C TYR A 44 6.71 -16.42 7.93
N SER A 45 7.69 -15.67 8.46
CA SER A 45 7.90 -15.55 9.92
C SER A 45 7.12 -14.40 10.57
N TYR A 46 6.75 -13.39 9.79
CA TYR A 46 6.03 -12.19 10.27
C TYR A 46 4.69 -11.96 9.58
N GLY A 47 4.49 -12.48 8.36
CA GLY A 47 3.27 -12.28 7.56
C GLY A 47 2.13 -13.23 7.88
N GLU A 48 2.10 -13.84 9.07
CA GLU A 48 0.94 -14.63 9.50
C GLU A 48 -0.24 -13.68 9.74
N VAL A 49 -1.19 -13.69 8.82
CA VAL A 49 -2.43 -12.92 8.95
C VAL A 49 -3.31 -13.60 10.00
N GLN A 50 -3.64 -12.89 11.08
CA GLN A 50 -4.57 -13.39 12.09
C GLN A 50 -5.91 -13.83 11.47
N GLU A 51 -6.50 -14.91 11.98
CA GLU A 51 -7.72 -15.53 11.42
C GLU A 51 -8.90 -14.53 11.25
N SER A 52 -9.07 -13.63 12.22
CA SER A 52 -10.06 -12.55 12.15
C SER A 52 -9.80 -11.62 10.95
N ARG A 53 -8.54 -11.25 10.73
CA ARG A 53 -8.12 -10.40 9.62
C ARG A 53 -8.21 -11.11 8.28
N GLN A 54 -7.93 -12.41 8.22
CA GLN A 54 -8.15 -13.21 7.01
C GLN A 54 -9.61 -13.17 6.57
N THR A 55 -10.53 -13.32 7.53
CA THR A 55 -11.98 -13.23 7.26
C THR A 55 -12.35 -11.89 6.65
N ASP A 56 -11.83 -10.78 7.19
CA ASP A 56 -12.10 -9.43 6.67
C ASP A 56 -11.51 -9.22 5.28
N ILE A 57 -10.27 -9.67 5.05
CA ILE A 57 -9.61 -9.59 3.74
C ILE A 57 -10.41 -10.40 2.71
N LEU A 58 -10.82 -11.62 3.04
CA LEU A 58 -11.62 -12.47 2.14
C LEU A 58 -12.99 -11.84 1.82
N LYS A 59 -13.65 -11.22 2.81
CA LYS A 59 -14.89 -10.46 2.58
C LYS A 59 -14.66 -9.28 1.63
N GLN A 60 -13.53 -8.56 1.75
CA GLN A 60 -13.17 -7.47 0.86
C GLN A 60 -12.84 -7.96 -0.56
N LEU A 61 -12.08 -9.05 -0.69
CA LEU A 61 -11.72 -9.65 -1.99
C LEU A 61 -12.95 -10.17 -2.76
N LYS A 62 -14.01 -10.55 -2.05
CA LYS A 62 -15.29 -10.93 -2.66
C LYS A 62 -16.00 -9.73 -3.33
N GLN A 63 -15.71 -8.51 -2.91
CA GLN A 63 -16.30 -7.31 -3.52
C GLN A 63 -15.54 -6.97 -4.81
N PRO A 64 -16.24 -6.59 -5.89
CA PRO A 64 -15.59 -6.02 -7.06
C PRO A 64 -14.72 -4.84 -6.61
N ARG A 65 -13.43 -4.83 -7.00
CA ARG A 65 -12.59 -3.66 -6.74
C ARG A 65 -13.23 -2.48 -7.45
N ALA A 66 -13.76 -1.54 -6.67
CA ALA A 66 -14.20 -0.27 -7.21
C ALA A 66 -12.96 0.35 -7.86
N ASN A 67 -12.94 0.37 -9.20
CA ASN A 67 -11.90 1.07 -9.92
C ASN A 67 -12.05 2.53 -9.50
N LYS A 68 -11.18 3.01 -8.59
CA LYS A 68 -11.09 4.43 -8.22
C LYS A 68 -10.47 5.18 -9.39
N MET A 69 -11.09 5.09 -10.56
CA MET A 69 -10.95 6.12 -11.55
C MET A 69 -11.59 7.34 -10.91
N ASN A 70 -10.76 8.31 -10.53
CA ASN A 70 -11.19 9.56 -9.93
C ASN A 70 -12.00 10.35 -10.97
N THR A 71 -13.25 9.94 -11.19
CA THR A 71 -14.20 10.60 -12.08
C THR A 71 -14.46 12.03 -11.64
N ASN A 72 -14.35 12.29 -10.33
CA ASN A 72 -14.45 13.63 -9.77
C ASN A 72 -13.32 14.54 -10.32
N GLY A 73 -12.08 14.04 -10.40
CA GLY A 73 -10.96 14.80 -10.96
C GLY A 73 -11.13 15.11 -12.45
N VAL A 74 -11.65 14.14 -13.22
CA VAL A 74 -11.91 14.33 -14.66
C VAL A 74 -13.07 15.30 -14.90
N ALA A 75 -14.14 15.20 -14.10
CA ALA A 75 -15.30 16.09 -14.20
C ALA A 75 -14.94 17.54 -13.85
N GLU A 76 -14.14 17.75 -12.79
CA GLU A 76 -13.68 19.10 -12.42
C GLU A 76 -12.71 19.68 -13.47
N LEU A 77 -11.83 18.86 -14.05
CA LEU A 77 -10.97 19.28 -15.16
C LEU A 77 -11.79 19.69 -16.40
N ALA A 78 -12.80 18.91 -16.78
CA ALA A 78 -13.66 19.22 -17.92
C ALA A 78 -14.44 20.54 -17.72
N LYS A 79 -14.96 20.78 -16.52
CA LYS A 79 -15.62 22.05 -16.17
C LYS A 79 -14.66 23.23 -16.24
N ALA A 80 -13.43 23.07 -15.74
CA ALA A 80 -12.42 24.12 -15.77
C ALA A 80 -12.06 24.51 -17.22
N ILE A 81 -11.87 23.52 -18.10
CA ILE A 81 -11.59 23.74 -19.52
C ILE A 81 -12.77 24.45 -20.20
N ALA A 82 -14.00 23.98 -20.00
CA ALA A 82 -15.18 24.59 -20.62
C ALA A 82 -15.38 26.06 -20.19
N LYS A 83 -15.11 26.36 -18.91
CA LYS A 83 -15.16 27.73 -18.37
C LYS A 83 -14.09 28.63 -19.02
N GLU A 84 -12.88 28.12 -19.19
CA GLU A 84 -11.79 28.86 -19.82
C GLU A 84 -12.07 29.13 -21.30
N MET A 85 -12.58 28.15 -22.05
CA MET A 85 -12.97 28.32 -23.45
C MET A 85 -14.08 29.36 -23.63
N ALA A 86 -15.04 29.43 -22.69
CA ALA A 86 -16.09 30.44 -22.70
C ALA A 86 -15.55 31.86 -22.42
N ASN A 87 -14.55 31.98 -21.56
CA ASN A 87 -13.92 33.27 -21.23
C ASN A 87 -13.00 33.81 -22.33
N GLN A 88 -12.44 32.95 -23.18
CA GLN A 88 -11.57 33.35 -24.30
C GLN A 88 -12.34 33.80 -25.55
N SER A 89 -13.68 33.75 -25.53
CA SER A 89 -14.55 34.15 -26.65
C SER A 89 -15.07 35.60 -26.54
N THR A 90 -14.48 36.43 -25.67
CA THR A 90 -14.74 37.88 -25.53
C THR A 90 -13.44 38.65 -25.75
#